data_AF-A0AAV2Z9F3-F1
#
_entry.id   AF-A0AAV2Z9F3-F1
#
_cell.length_a   1.000
_cell.length_b   1.000
_cell.length_c   1.000
_cell.angle_alpha   90.00
_cell.angle_beta   90.00
_cell.angle_gamma   90.00
#
_symmetry.space_group_name_H-M   'P 1'
#
loop_
_entity.id
_entity.type
_entity.pdbx_description
1 polymer ?
#
loop_
_entity_poly.entity_id
_entity_poly.type
_entity_poly.pdbx_seq_one_letter_code
_entity_poly.pdbx_strand_id
1 'polypeptide(L)'
;MVDWFIPYVYVPSPYATYVKIVTPWGSMQVEQMVLMQVAGAVVVVVLTAVAYYVCGTTAKVKPEDKAAQRAKAERAERASRTEAVRSALEDNIIKKGENSYYYAHNARQVKDSDEPELTKTMVSSYGWTDKKKQVSIYLTDRIVEDMAEDQLKLKWTTTSLKMDLLLSVGGKEAKSLVIPTLYGEITDVTWRRSKDRLTLTLHKAEETEWKSLNAAAKHMDEHIEYDESLYD
;
A
#
# COMPACT_ATOMS: atom_id res chain seq x y z
N MET A 1 -39.79 -24.97 29.27
CA MET A 1 -39.51 -23.55 28.99
C MET A 1 -38.35 -23.56 28.02
N VAL A 2 -38.52 -23.09 26.78
CA VAL A 2 -37.44 -23.10 25.78
C VAL A 2 -36.63 -21.83 26.00
N ASP A 3 -35.37 -21.96 26.42
CA ASP A 3 -34.50 -20.81 26.60
C ASP A 3 -34.17 -20.22 25.23
N TRP A 4 -34.65 -19.00 24.98
CA TRP A 4 -34.40 -18.28 23.75
C TRP A 4 -32.96 -17.76 23.74
N PHE A 5 -32.13 -18.32 22.87
CA PHE A 5 -30.75 -17.90 22.71
C PHE A 5 -30.61 -17.03 21.45
N ILE A 6 -30.02 -15.83 21.60
CA ILE A 6 -29.72 -14.94 20.47
C ILE A 6 -28.23 -15.08 20.15
N PRO A 7 -27.86 -15.51 18.92
CA PRO A 7 -26.46 -15.57 18.54
C PRO A 7 -25.84 -14.18 18.56
N TYR A 8 -24.61 -14.09 19.08
CA TYR A 8 -23.89 -12.85 19.19
C TYR A 8 -22.46 -12.98 18.68
N VAL A 9 -21.90 -11.83 18.33
CA VAL A 9 -20.58 -11.69 17.76
C VAL A 9 -19.64 -11.19 18.86
N TYR A 10 -18.55 -11.91 19.11
CA TYR A 10 -17.54 -11.56 20.09
C TYR A 10 -16.23 -11.21 19.41
N VAL A 11 -15.72 -10.02 19.70
CA VAL A 11 -14.43 -9.51 19.22
C VAL A 11 -13.46 -9.50 20.42
N PRO A 12 -12.48 -10.41 20.48
CA PRO A 12 -11.63 -10.57 21.67
C PRO A 12 -10.71 -9.37 21.94
N SER A 13 -10.29 -8.67 20.89
CA SER A 13 -9.50 -7.44 21.00
C SER A 13 -9.68 -6.58 19.74
N PRO A 14 -9.46 -5.26 19.81
CA PRO A 14 -9.54 -4.38 18.64
C PRO A 14 -8.51 -4.69 17.54
N TYR A 15 -7.50 -5.51 17.85
CA TYR A 15 -6.45 -5.95 16.93
C TYR A 15 -6.55 -7.43 16.54
N ALA A 16 -7.63 -8.11 16.92
CA ALA A 16 -7.83 -9.51 16.58
C ALA A 16 -8.13 -9.65 15.08
N THR A 17 -7.42 -10.56 14.41
CA THR A 17 -7.64 -10.90 12.99
C THR A 17 -8.85 -11.80 12.78
N TYR A 18 -9.53 -12.21 13.86
CA TYR A 18 -10.68 -13.09 13.83
C TYR A 18 -11.81 -12.60 14.72
N VAL A 19 -13.00 -13.06 14.38
CA VAL A 19 -14.25 -12.80 15.10
C VAL A 19 -14.84 -14.13 15.53
N LYS A 20 -15.36 -14.22 16.75
CA LYS A 20 -15.98 -15.44 17.29
C LYS A 20 -17.49 -15.28 17.30
N ILE A 21 -18.18 -16.11 16.53
CA ILE A 21 -19.66 -16.16 16.51
C ILE A 21 -20.09 -17.23 17.50
N VAL A 22 -20.89 -16.85 18.50
CA VAL A 22 -21.39 -17.77 19.52
C VAL A 22 -22.85 -18.12 19.23
N THR A 23 -23.12 -19.42 19.07
CA THR A 23 -24.44 -19.98 18.77
C THR A 23 -24.82 -21.02 19.84
N PRO A 24 -26.09 -21.46 19.93
CA PRO A 24 -26.48 -22.51 20.86
C PRO A 24 -25.74 -23.84 20.63
N TRP A 25 -25.28 -24.06 19.40
CA TRP A 25 -24.58 -25.28 18.97
C TRP A 25 -23.07 -25.20 19.11
N GLY A 26 -22.53 -24.08 19.60
CA GLY A 26 -21.11 -23.87 19.80
C GLY A 26 -20.60 -22.55 19.25
N SER A 27 -19.28 -22.40 19.24
CA SER A 27 -18.63 -21.18 18.76
C SER A 27 -17.81 -21.43 17.50
N MET A 28 -17.98 -20.57 16.50
CA MET A 28 -17.22 -20.60 15.26
C MET A 28 -16.26 -19.40 15.23
N GLN A 29 -15.02 -19.63 14.84
CA GLN A 29 -14.04 -18.58 14.58
C GLN A 29 -14.02 -18.29 13.08
N VAL A 30 -14.21 -17.02 12.73
CA VAL A 30 -14.21 -16.56 11.35
C VAL A 30 -13.13 -15.49 11.23
N GLU A 31 -12.26 -15.64 10.24
CA GLU A 31 -11.24 -14.63 9.94
C GLU A 31 -11.90 -13.34 9.43
N GLN A 32 -11.43 -12.19 9.91
CA GLN A 32 -12.03 -10.89 9.61
C GLN A 32 -11.99 -10.58 8.11
N MET A 33 -10.94 -11.03 7.42
CA MET A 33 -10.79 -10.86 5.97
C MET A 33 -11.89 -11.59 5.20
N VAL A 34 -12.20 -12.84 5.59
CA VAL A 34 -13.29 -13.63 5.00
C VAL A 34 -14.64 -12.97 5.27
N LEU A 35 -14.86 -12.45 6.48
CA LEU A 35 -16.09 -11.73 6.84
C LEU A 35 -16.31 -10.51 5.94
N MET A 36 -15.26 -9.72 5.68
CA MET A 36 -15.35 -8.55 4.79
C MET A 36 -15.66 -8.93 3.34
N GLN A 37 -15.07 -10.02 2.84
CA GLN A 37 -15.38 -10.52 1.48
C GLN A 37 -16.83 -10.96 1.35
N VAL A 38 -17.35 -11.69 2.34
CA VAL A 38 -18.76 -12.12 2.35
C VAL A 38 -19.70 -10.92 2.45
N ALA A 39 -19.40 -9.95 3.33
CA ALA A 39 -20.19 -8.73 3.45
C ALA A 39 -20.22 -7.94 2.13
N GLY A 40 -19.07 -7.80 1.46
CA GLY A 40 -18.99 -7.19 0.13
C GLY A 40 -19.84 -7.91 -0.92
N ALA A 41 -19.78 -9.25 -0.96
CA ALA A 41 -20.59 -10.04 -1.88
C ALA A 41 -22.10 -9.88 -1.63
N VAL A 42 -22.54 -9.87 -0.37
CA VAL A 42 -23.95 -9.66 -0.01
C VAL A 42 -24.44 -8.28 -0.47
N VAL A 43 -23.63 -7.23 -0.27
CA VAL A 43 -23.98 -5.87 -0.73
C VAL A 43 -24.16 -5.84 -2.24
N VAL A 44 -23.26 -6.47 -3.02
CA VAL A 44 -23.37 -6.53 -4.48
C VAL A 44 -24.65 -7.27 -4.91
N VAL A 45 -24.98 -8.40 -4.28
CA VAL A 45 -26.20 -9.16 -4.57
C VAL A 45 -27.46 -8.36 -4.25
N VAL A 46 -27.48 -7.64 -3.12
CA VAL A 46 -28.62 -6.79 -2.74
C VAL A 46 -28.76 -5.62 -3.73
N LEU A 47 -27.66 -4.94 -4.07
CA LEU A 47 -27.69 -3.84 -5.04
C LEU A 47 -28.14 -4.29 -6.43
N THR A 48 -27.69 -5.46 -6.88
CA THR A 48 -28.14 -6.04 -8.15
C THR A 48 -29.61 -6.44 -8.12
N ALA A 49 -30.10 -7.02 -7.01
CA ALA A 49 -31.51 -7.32 -6.84
C ALA A 49 -32.37 -6.04 -6.80
N VAL A 50 -31.92 -4.98 -6.13
CA VAL A 50 -32.58 -3.67 -6.11
C VAL A 50 -32.59 -3.05 -7.52
N ALA A 51 -31.47 -3.08 -8.23
CA ALA A 51 -31.41 -2.60 -9.61
C ALA A 51 -32.36 -3.40 -10.53
N TYR A 52 -32.44 -4.72 -10.36
CA TYR A 52 -33.37 -5.56 -11.08
C TYR A 52 -34.83 -5.23 -10.74
N TYR A 53 -35.15 -4.97 -9.48
CA TYR A 53 -36.49 -4.59 -9.04
C TYR A 53 -36.91 -3.20 -9.56
N VAL A 54 -36.01 -2.23 -9.48
CA VAL A 54 -36.25 -0.85 -9.95
C VAL A 54 -36.36 -0.80 -11.48
N CYS A 55 -35.47 -1.48 -12.21
CA CYS A 55 -35.52 -1.51 -13.67
C CYS A 55 -36.64 -2.43 -14.20
N GLY A 56 -36.88 -3.57 -13.56
CA GLY A 56 -37.89 -4.55 -13.98
C GLY A 56 -39.32 -4.07 -13.86
N THR A 57 -39.61 -3.11 -12.97
CA THR A 57 -40.95 -2.52 -12.83
C THR A 57 -41.30 -1.47 -13.90
N THR A 58 -40.34 -1.04 -14.72
CA THR A 58 -40.59 -0.07 -15.81
C THR A 58 -40.90 -0.71 -17.17
N ALA A 59 -40.86 -2.03 -17.31
CA ALA A 59 -41.09 -2.74 -18.57
C ALA A 59 -42.56 -3.18 -18.75
N LYS A 60 -43.49 -2.22 -18.84
CA LYS A 60 -44.73 -2.40 -19.62
C LYS A 60 -44.72 -1.43 -20.81
N VAL A 61 -43.78 -1.66 -21.72
CA VAL A 61 -43.84 -1.03 -23.04
C VAL A 61 -44.94 -1.73 -23.83
N LYS A 62 -45.99 -0.97 -24.17
CA LYS A 62 -47.06 -1.38 -25.09
C LYS A 62 -46.45 -1.90 -26.40
N PRO A 63 -46.98 -2.98 -26.99
CA PRO A 63 -46.40 -3.63 -28.17
C PRO A 63 -46.67 -2.90 -29.50
N GLU A 64 -46.91 -1.58 -29.50
CA GLU A 64 -47.18 -0.83 -30.74
C GLU A 64 -45.94 -0.12 -31.34
N ASP A 65 -44.80 -0.06 -30.66
CA ASP A 65 -43.61 0.66 -31.15
C ASP A 65 -42.43 -0.25 -31.59
N LYS A 66 -42.69 -1.50 -31.98
CA LYS A 66 -41.64 -2.42 -32.47
C LYS A 66 -41.06 -2.03 -33.84
N ALA A 67 -41.71 -1.15 -34.60
CA ALA A 67 -41.17 -0.62 -35.85
C ALA A 67 -40.22 0.57 -35.63
N ALA A 68 -40.49 1.42 -34.63
CA ALA A 68 -39.66 2.59 -34.33
C ALA A 68 -38.34 2.22 -33.62
N GLN A 69 -38.30 1.10 -32.89
CA GLN A 69 -37.09 0.66 -32.18
C GLN A 69 -36.05 -0.03 -33.08
N ARG A 70 -36.42 -0.67 -34.19
CA ARG A 70 -35.43 -1.22 -35.14
C ARG A 70 -34.64 -0.13 -35.86
N ALA A 71 -35.28 0.99 -36.21
CA ALA A 71 -34.60 2.15 -36.79
C ALA A 71 -33.69 2.89 -35.78
N LYS A 72 -34.01 2.85 -34.48
CA LYS A 72 -33.15 3.40 -33.43
C LYS A 72 -32.00 2.47 -33.02
N ALA A 73 -32.20 1.15 -33.07
CA ALA A 73 -31.14 0.17 -32.76
C ALA A 73 -30.03 0.17 -33.82
N GLU A 74 -30.38 0.27 -35.11
CA GLU A 74 -29.39 0.32 -36.20
C GLU A 74 -28.59 1.65 -36.21
N ARG A 75 -29.22 2.76 -35.78
CA ARG A 75 -28.54 4.05 -35.61
C ARG A 75 -27.67 4.09 -34.35
N ALA A 76 -28.02 3.36 -33.30
CA ALA A 76 -27.23 3.23 -32.07
C ALA A 76 -26.02 2.30 -32.26
N GLU A 77 -26.13 1.24 -33.05
CA GLU A 77 -25.00 0.35 -33.37
C GLU A 77 -23.98 1.02 -34.29
N ARG A 78 -24.43 1.89 -35.22
CA ARG A 78 -23.52 2.76 -35.99
C ARG A 78 -22.85 3.84 -35.13
N ALA A 79 -23.49 4.29 -34.06
CA ALA A 79 -22.90 5.23 -33.11
C ALA A 79 -21.84 4.55 -32.21
N SER A 80 -22.10 3.36 -31.67
CA SER A 80 -21.14 2.68 -30.78
C SER A 80 -19.91 2.13 -31.50
N ARG A 81 -20.03 1.74 -32.79
CA ARG A 81 -18.86 1.37 -33.61
C ARG A 81 -17.97 2.56 -33.96
N THR A 82 -18.48 3.79 -33.85
CA THR A 82 -17.69 5.02 -34.01
C THR A 82 -17.05 5.48 -32.69
N GLU A 83 -17.63 5.12 -31.54
CA GLU A 83 -17.03 5.39 -30.22
C GLU A 83 -15.86 4.44 -29.89
N ALA A 84 -15.91 3.18 -30.32
CA ALA A 84 -14.84 2.21 -30.02
C ALA A 84 -13.49 2.47 -30.75
N VAL A 85 -13.44 3.42 -31.69
CA VAL A 85 -12.21 3.80 -32.41
C VAL A 85 -11.65 5.14 -31.93
N ARG A 86 -12.35 5.86 -31.03
CA ARG A 86 -11.82 7.09 -30.47
C ARG A 86 -10.74 6.76 -29.46
N SER A 87 -9.56 7.31 -29.69
CA SER A 87 -8.43 7.16 -28.76
C SER A 87 -8.84 7.72 -27.40
N ALA A 88 -8.41 7.09 -26.31
CA ALA A 88 -8.60 7.59 -24.94
C ALA A 88 -8.12 9.06 -24.76
N LEU A 89 -7.27 9.53 -25.68
CA LEU A 89 -6.84 10.92 -25.80
C LEU A 89 -7.96 11.85 -26.28
N GLU A 90 -8.70 11.48 -27.33
CA GLU A 90 -9.80 12.28 -27.89
C GLU A 90 -10.98 12.38 -26.93
N ASP A 91 -11.29 11.29 -26.22
CA ASP A 91 -12.33 11.33 -25.18
C ASP A 91 -11.97 12.26 -24.02
N ASN A 92 -10.68 12.37 -23.67
CA ASN A 92 -10.23 13.34 -22.67
C ASN A 92 -10.36 14.79 -23.16
N ILE A 93 -10.05 15.06 -24.44
CA ILE A 93 -10.15 16.40 -25.03
C ILE A 93 -11.63 16.83 -25.13
N ILE A 94 -12.51 15.93 -25.57
CA ILE A 94 -13.95 16.21 -25.69
C ILE A 94 -14.57 16.39 -24.31
N LYS A 95 -14.24 15.53 -23.34
CA LYS A 95 -14.83 15.58 -21.99
C LYS A 95 -14.37 16.77 -21.17
N LYS A 96 -13.15 17.26 -21.37
CA LYS A 96 -12.61 18.44 -20.67
C LYS A 96 -12.80 19.76 -21.42
N GLY A 97 -13.25 19.71 -22.68
CA GLY A 97 -13.49 20.88 -23.53
C GLY A 97 -12.23 21.73 -23.79
N GLU A 98 -12.43 22.93 -24.36
CA GLU A 98 -11.38 23.93 -24.67
C GLU A 98 -10.53 24.35 -23.44
N ASN A 99 -10.89 23.95 -22.22
CA ASN A 99 -10.12 24.19 -21.01
C ASN A 99 -8.93 23.25 -20.82
N SER A 100 -8.73 22.26 -21.69
CA SER A 100 -7.56 21.36 -21.65
C SER A 100 -6.24 22.09 -21.89
N TYR A 101 -6.25 23.23 -22.60
CA TYR A 101 -5.07 24.07 -22.80
C TYR A 101 -4.60 24.83 -21.55
N TYR A 102 -5.45 24.98 -20.52
CA TYR A 102 -5.09 25.71 -19.29
C TYR A 102 -4.33 24.87 -18.26
N TYR A 103 -4.23 23.55 -18.43
CA TYR A 103 -3.54 22.68 -17.47
C TYR A 103 -2.09 22.36 -17.83
N ALA A 104 -1.64 22.64 -19.05
CA ALA A 104 -0.23 22.46 -19.45
C ALA A 104 0.64 23.70 -19.16
N HIS A 105 0.04 24.88 -18.99
CA HIS A 105 0.75 26.16 -18.82
C HIS A 105 0.50 26.85 -17.47
N ASN A 106 -0.12 26.18 -16.51
CA ASN A 106 0.08 26.56 -15.11
C ASN A 106 1.52 26.17 -14.75
N ALA A 107 2.46 27.05 -15.11
CA ALA A 107 3.74 27.12 -14.44
C ALA A 107 3.42 27.06 -12.95
N ARG A 108 3.79 25.95 -12.30
CA ARG A 108 3.82 25.90 -10.85
C ARG A 108 4.47 27.22 -10.44
N GLN A 109 3.77 28.04 -9.68
CA GLN A 109 4.41 29.10 -8.95
C GLN A 109 5.42 28.38 -8.06
N VAL A 110 6.64 28.24 -8.58
CA VAL A 110 7.82 27.91 -7.80
C VAL A 110 7.88 29.09 -6.86
N LYS A 111 7.41 28.84 -5.64
CA LYS A 111 7.52 29.78 -4.56
C LYS A 111 9.03 29.85 -4.32
N ASP A 112 9.68 30.82 -4.94
CA ASP A 112 11.06 31.22 -4.69
C ASP A 112 11.12 31.68 -3.22
N SER A 113 11.16 30.69 -2.35
CA SER A 113 11.44 30.83 -0.95
C SER A 113 12.91 30.45 -0.88
N ASP A 114 13.79 31.44 -0.76
CA ASP A 114 15.25 31.27 -0.62
C ASP A 114 15.67 30.53 0.66
N GLU A 115 14.76 29.80 1.29
CA GLU A 115 15.07 28.78 2.28
C GLU A 115 14.74 27.41 1.68
N PRO A 116 15.73 26.50 1.57
CA PRO A 116 15.40 25.12 1.20
C PRO A 116 14.45 24.59 2.27
N GLU A 117 13.17 24.46 1.92
CA GLU A 117 12.26 23.60 2.66
C GLU A 117 12.89 22.20 2.58
N LEU A 118 13.67 21.87 3.61
CA LEU A 118 14.37 20.61 3.76
C LEU A 118 13.30 19.52 3.88
N THR A 119 12.84 19.06 2.73
CA THR A 119 11.97 17.91 2.61
C THR A 119 12.77 16.72 3.10
N LYS A 120 12.29 16.09 4.16
CA LYS A 120 12.81 14.84 4.72
C LYS A 120 13.17 13.89 3.56
N THR A 121 14.46 13.69 3.33
CA THR A 121 14.93 12.88 2.20
C THR A 121 15.14 11.46 2.70
N MET A 122 14.65 10.45 1.99
CA MET A 122 14.96 9.07 2.34
C MET A 122 16.43 8.79 2.04
N VAL A 123 17.08 8.01 2.90
CA VAL A 123 18.41 7.48 2.61
C VAL A 123 18.31 6.56 1.39
N SER A 124 18.92 6.97 0.27
CA SER A 124 18.87 6.24 -1.00
C SER A 124 19.94 5.15 -1.13
N SER A 125 21.06 5.27 -0.41
CA SER A 125 22.17 4.33 -0.48
C SER A 125 22.75 4.05 0.90
N TYR A 126 22.86 2.77 1.22
CA TYR A 126 23.55 2.26 2.39
C TYR A 126 24.13 0.88 2.05
N GLY A 127 25.23 0.53 2.70
CA GLY A 127 25.78 -0.82 2.68
C GLY A 127 25.41 -1.56 3.95
N TRP A 128 25.43 -2.88 3.93
CA TRP A 128 25.32 -3.68 5.15
C TRP A 128 26.16 -4.95 5.02
N THR A 129 26.58 -5.50 6.15
CA THR A 129 27.31 -6.78 6.23
C THR A 129 26.75 -7.63 7.34
N ASP A 130 26.59 -8.91 7.06
CA ASP A 130 26.21 -9.89 8.07
C ASP A 130 27.41 -10.47 8.81
N LYS A 131 27.27 -10.67 10.12
CA LYS A 131 28.19 -11.46 10.96
C LYS A 131 27.36 -12.40 11.82
N LYS A 132 28.00 -13.45 12.37
CA LYS A 132 27.31 -14.48 13.16
C LYS A 132 26.33 -13.92 14.21
N LYS A 133 26.76 -12.95 15.02
CA LYS A 133 25.98 -12.37 16.14
C LYS A 133 25.45 -10.96 15.90
N GLN A 134 25.84 -10.32 14.80
CA GLN A 134 25.54 -8.91 14.59
C GLN A 134 25.45 -8.56 13.12
N VAL A 135 24.63 -7.57 12.79
CA VAL A 135 24.52 -6.99 11.45
C VAL A 135 25.04 -5.57 11.51
N SER A 136 25.91 -5.18 10.59
CA SER A 136 26.44 -3.82 10.54
C SER A 136 25.93 -3.09 9.30
N ILE A 137 25.27 -1.95 9.49
CA ILE A 137 24.80 -1.06 8.42
C ILE A 137 25.76 0.13 8.34
N TYR A 138 26.20 0.44 7.13
CA TYR A 138 27.12 1.52 6.82
C TYR A 138 26.41 2.59 6.01
N LEU A 139 26.42 3.81 6.53
CA LEU A 139 25.91 4.98 5.84
C LEU A 139 27.06 5.93 5.54
N THR A 140 27.26 6.23 4.27
CA THR A 140 28.22 7.23 3.78
C THR A 140 27.45 8.42 3.23
N ASP A 141 27.50 9.54 3.92
CA ASP A 141 26.75 10.74 3.55
C ASP A 141 27.51 11.99 4.01
N ARG A 142 27.39 13.10 3.27
CA ARG A 142 28.04 14.37 3.62
C ARG A 142 27.50 14.92 4.95
N ILE A 143 26.24 14.63 5.27
CA ILE A 143 25.61 15.08 6.51
C ILE A 143 26.29 14.43 7.73
N VAL A 144 26.88 13.24 7.59
CA VAL A 144 27.52 12.52 8.70
C VAL A 144 28.86 13.15 9.10
N GLU A 145 29.54 13.84 8.16
CA GLU A 145 30.87 14.41 8.37
C GLU A 145 30.87 15.47 9.48
N ASP A 146 29.87 16.35 9.46
CA ASP A 146 29.73 17.44 10.42
C ASP A 146 28.70 17.14 11.52
N MET A 147 28.20 15.90 11.60
CA MET A 147 27.13 15.55 12.52
C MET A 147 27.62 15.42 13.97
N ALA A 148 26.89 16.04 14.90
CA ALA A 148 27.05 15.82 16.34
C ALA A 148 26.27 14.58 16.82
N GLU A 149 26.66 14.00 17.97
CA GLU A 149 26.09 12.73 18.44
C GLU A 149 24.59 12.83 18.81
N ASP A 150 24.16 14.00 19.24
CA ASP A 150 22.78 14.35 19.61
C ASP A 150 21.86 14.59 18.41
N GLN A 151 22.41 14.68 17.20
CA GLN A 151 21.64 14.84 15.96
C GLN A 151 21.11 13.51 15.41
N LEU A 152 21.54 12.38 15.98
CA LEU A 152 21.04 11.05 15.61
C LEU A 152 19.86 10.65 16.52
N LYS A 153 18.68 10.55 15.93
CA LYS A 153 17.50 9.96 16.60
C LYS A 153 17.32 8.53 16.14
N LEU A 154 17.66 7.60 17.03
CA LEU A 154 17.51 6.17 16.78
C LEU A 154 16.29 5.63 17.54
N LYS A 155 15.38 4.98 16.82
CA LYS A 155 14.25 4.25 17.38
C LYS A 155 14.23 2.86 16.78
N TRP A 156 14.24 1.84 17.61
CA TRP A 156 14.24 0.46 17.17
C TRP A 156 13.27 -0.37 18.01
N THR A 157 12.85 -1.50 17.44
CA THR A 157 12.09 -2.56 18.09
C THR A 157 12.74 -3.89 17.76
N THR A 158 12.19 -5.00 18.25
CA THR A 158 12.71 -6.34 17.97
C THR A 158 12.84 -6.65 16.48
N THR A 159 11.99 -6.06 15.62
CA THR A 159 11.95 -6.36 14.18
C THR A 159 11.95 -5.13 13.29
N SER A 160 12.15 -3.92 13.83
CA SER A 160 12.15 -2.70 13.01
C SER A 160 13.18 -1.69 13.45
N LEU A 161 13.67 -0.90 12.51
CA LEU A 161 14.67 0.13 12.73
C LEU A 161 14.26 1.43 12.04
N LYS A 162 14.28 2.53 12.80
CA LYS A 162 14.11 3.89 12.29
C LYS A 162 15.25 4.76 12.79
N MET A 163 15.98 5.34 11.85
CA MET A 163 17.06 6.28 12.10
C MET A 163 16.70 7.59 11.42
N ASP A 164 16.66 8.68 12.19
CA ASP A 164 16.49 10.03 11.66
C ASP A 164 17.77 10.84 11.97
N LEU A 165 18.31 11.48 10.93
CA LEU A 165 19.46 12.39 11.00
C LEU A 165 18.95 13.82 10.94
N LEU A 166 19.31 14.64 11.93
CA LEU A 166 18.95 16.06 11.99
C LEU A 166 20.09 16.92 11.41
N LEU A 167 19.77 18.03 10.74
CA LEU A 167 20.81 18.97 10.27
C LEU A 167 21.48 19.74 11.42
N SER A 168 20.70 20.02 12.46
CA SER A 168 21.13 20.77 13.63
C SER A 168 20.52 20.14 14.88
N VAL A 169 21.11 20.41 16.04
CA VAL A 169 20.61 19.93 17.33
C VAL A 169 19.20 20.47 17.55
N GLY A 170 18.19 19.59 17.56
CA GLY A 170 16.78 19.98 17.65
C GLY A 170 16.17 20.52 16.35
N GLY A 171 16.89 20.50 15.24
CA GLY A 171 16.46 21.01 13.94
C GLY A 171 15.55 20.07 13.15
N LYS A 172 15.33 20.41 11.87
CA LYS A 172 14.55 19.61 10.91
C LYS A 172 15.27 18.30 10.56
N GLU A 173 14.50 17.25 10.29
CA GLU A 173 15.01 15.96 9.82
C GLU A 173 15.57 16.09 8.41
N ALA A 174 16.87 15.86 8.26
CA ALA A 174 17.56 15.87 6.97
C ALA A 174 17.25 14.60 6.20
N LYS A 175 17.57 13.47 6.84
CA LYS A 175 17.53 12.15 6.24
C LYS A 175 16.95 11.13 7.19
N SER A 176 16.25 10.16 6.64
CA SER A 176 15.65 9.08 7.42
C SER A 176 15.88 7.74 6.72
N LEU A 177 16.32 6.76 7.50
CA LEU A 177 16.37 5.36 7.11
C LEU A 177 15.32 4.62 7.92
N VAL A 178 14.34 4.04 7.23
CA VAL A 178 13.27 3.27 7.84
C VAL A 178 13.32 1.85 7.27
N ILE A 179 13.46 0.87 8.15
CA ILE A 179 13.40 -0.55 7.84
C ILE A 179 12.22 -1.11 8.63
N PRO A 180 11.04 -1.26 7.98
CA PRO A 180 9.81 -1.66 8.68
C PRO A 180 9.91 -3.06 9.29
N THR A 181 10.53 -3.99 8.57
CA THR A 181 10.66 -5.39 8.99
C THR A 181 12.07 -5.89 8.69
N LEU A 182 12.86 -6.11 9.72
CA LEU A 182 14.18 -6.71 9.66
C LEU A 182 14.08 -8.20 9.38
N TYR A 183 15.11 -8.77 8.75
CA TYR A 183 15.14 -10.19 8.41
C TYR A 183 15.08 -11.11 9.65
N GLY A 184 15.70 -10.70 10.75
CA GLY A 184 15.64 -11.43 12.02
C GLY A 184 15.39 -10.49 13.19
N GLU A 185 15.13 -11.09 14.34
CA GLU A 185 14.96 -10.37 15.59
C GLU A 185 16.30 -9.80 16.09
N ILE A 186 16.23 -8.60 16.68
CA ILE A 186 17.37 -7.91 17.26
C ILE A 186 17.13 -7.63 18.74
N THR A 187 18.20 -7.70 19.53
CA THR A 187 18.19 -7.50 20.98
C THR A 187 18.70 -6.13 21.40
N ASP A 188 19.61 -5.57 20.62
CA ASP A 188 20.22 -4.27 20.90
C ASP A 188 20.71 -3.60 19.62
N VAL A 189 20.84 -2.27 19.66
CA VAL A 189 21.40 -1.48 18.56
C VAL A 189 22.41 -0.49 19.11
N THR A 190 23.66 -0.67 18.70
CA THR A 190 24.73 0.27 18.98
C THR A 190 25.09 1.04 17.70
N TRP A 191 25.71 2.19 17.85
CA TRP A 191 26.12 2.98 16.71
C TRP A 191 27.45 3.69 16.98
N ARG A 192 28.19 3.97 15.92
CA ARG A 192 29.46 4.68 15.99
C ARG A 192 29.59 5.61 14.80
N ARG A 193 29.95 6.86 15.08
CA ARG A 193 30.35 7.83 14.07
C ARG A 193 31.84 7.68 13.75
N SER A 194 32.17 7.74 12.47
CA SER A 194 33.51 7.96 11.95
C SER A 194 33.46 9.16 11.02
N LYS A 195 34.63 9.67 10.60
CA LYS A 195 34.75 10.92 9.85
C LYS A 195 33.75 11.03 8.70
N ASP A 196 33.65 10.00 7.85
CA ASP A 196 32.77 10.05 6.67
C ASP A 196 31.69 8.95 6.68
N ARG A 197 31.53 8.25 7.80
CA ARG A 197 30.70 7.04 7.87
C ARG A 197 30.03 6.86 9.21
N LEU A 198 28.73 6.60 9.18
CA LEU A 198 27.96 6.16 10.33
C LEU A 198 27.80 4.64 10.26
N THR A 199 28.21 3.95 11.32
CA THR A 199 28.05 2.49 11.43
C THR A 199 27.02 2.18 12.51
N LEU A 200 25.92 1.56 12.12
CA LEU A 200 24.93 0.98 13.04
C LEU A 200 25.26 -0.50 13.19
N THR A 201 25.31 -1.01 14.41
CA THR A 201 25.51 -2.43 14.71
C THR A 201 24.29 -2.95 15.45
N LEU A 202 23.58 -3.86 14.80
CA LEU A 202 22.39 -4.51 15.32
C LEU A 202 22.82 -5.85 15.90
N HIS A 203 22.52 -6.12 17.16
CA HIS A 203 22.78 -7.39 17.81
C HIS A 203 21.62 -8.34 17.54
N LYS A 204 21.91 -9.51 16.95
CA LYS A 204 20.87 -10.50 16.63
C LYS A 204 20.38 -11.18 17.90
N ALA A 205 19.10 -11.53 17.94
CA ALA A 205 18.55 -12.40 18.98
C ALA A 205 18.98 -13.87 18.77
N GLU A 206 19.02 -14.31 17.51
CA GLU A 206 19.40 -15.66 17.11
C GLU A 206 20.57 -15.62 16.13
N GLU A 207 21.44 -16.64 16.17
CA GLU A 207 22.60 -16.76 15.26
C GLU A 207 22.21 -17.27 13.85
N THR A 208 21.19 -16.65 13.25
CA THR A 208 20.73 -16.96 11.90
C THR A 208 21.47 -16.11 10.87
N GLU A 209 21.85 -16.70 9.75
CA GLU A 209 22.43 -15.96 8.62
C GLU A 209 21.37 -15.10 7.92
N TRP A 210 21.68 -13.82 7.70
CA TRP A 210 20.77 -12.89 7.05
C TRP A 210 21.07 -12.83 5.56
N LYS A 211 20.13 -13.31 4.74
CA LYS A 211 20.22 -13.20 3.26
C LYS A 211 19.90 -11.79 2.77
N SER A 212 19.08 -11.06 3.51
CA SER A 212 18.69 -9.68 3.25
C SER A 212 18.61 -8.89 4.55
N LEU A 213 18.60 -7.57 4.46
CA LEU A 213 18.35 -6.71 5.61
C LEU A 213 16.84 -6.60 5.91
N ASN A 214 16.01 -6.60 4.87
CA ASN A 214 14.55 -6.49 4.97
C ASN A 214 13.90 -7.86 4.78
N ALA A 215 12.98 -8.23 5.67
CA ALA A 215 12.23 -9.48 5.60
C ALA A 215 11.33 -9.59 4.35
N ALA A 216 10.94 -8.48 3.72
CA ALA A 216 10.16 -8.51 2.48
C ALA A 216 10.85 -9.31 1.36
N ALA A 217 12.18 -9.33 1.36
CA ALA A 217 12.96 -10.10 0.38
C ALA A 217 12.98 -11.61 0.65
N LYS A 218 12.55 -12.08 1.83
CA LYS A 218 12.52 -13.52 2.16
C LYS A 218 11.65 -14.33 1.19
N HIS A 219 10.57 -13.73 0.70
CA HIS A 219 9.59 -14.40 -0.14
C HIS A 219 9.80 -14.14 -1.64
N MET A 220 10.79 -13.33 -2.02
CA MET A 220 11.05 -13.04 -3.43
C MET A 220 11.73 -14.22 -4.14
N ASP A 221 12.58 -14.97 -3.42
CA ASP A 221 13.25 -16.15 -3.98
C ASP A 221 12.28 -17.31 -4.25
N GLU A 222 11.13 -17.36 -3.56
CA GLU A 222 10.12 -18.43 -3.71
C GLU A 222 9.22 -18.25 -4.95
N HIS A 223 9.33 -17.13 -5.66
CA HIS A 223 8.47 -16.81 -6.81
C HIS A 223 9.21 -16.59 -8.13
N ILE A 224 10.53 -16.79 -8.16
CA ILE A 224 11.25 -16.89 -9.43
C ILE A 224 11.19 -18.35 -9.87
N GLU A 225 10.03 -18.76 -10.38
CA GLU A 225 9.91 -19.99 -11.16
C GLU A 225 10.65 -19.72 -12.47
N TYR A 226 11.87 -20.23 -12.59
CA TYR A 226 12.62 -20.13 -13.84
C TYR A 226 11.87 -20.96 -14.87
N ASP A 227 11.29 -20.29 -15.87
CA ASP A 227 10.66 -20.94 -17.00
C ASP A 227 11.74 -21.68 -17.80
N GLU A 228 11.94 -22.96 -17.48
CA GLU A 228 12.93 -23.82 -18.12
C GLU A 228 12.62 -24.04 -19.61
N SER A 229 11.43 -23.66 -20.09
CA SER A 229 11.05 -23.77 -21.52
C SER A 229 11.78 -22.79 -22.44
N LEU A 230 12.52 -21.82 -21.89
CA LEU A 230 13.38 -20.90 -22.67
C LEU A 230 14.74 -21.50 -23.06
N TYR A 231 15.06 -22.71 -22.58
CA TYR A 231 16.33 -23.39 -22.85
C TYR A 231 16.22 -24.68 -23.68
N ASP A 232 15.05 -24.99 -24.25
CA ASP A 232 14.85 -26.10 -25.20
C ASP A 232 14.81 -25.65 -26.68
#